data_AF-A6N0Z9-F1
#
_entry.id   AF-A6N0Z9-F1
#
_cell.length_a   1.000
_cell.length_b   1.000
_cell.length_c   1.000
_cell.angle_alpha   90.00
_cell.angle_beta   90.00
_cell.angle_gamma   90.00
#
_symmetry.space_group_name_H-M   'P 1'
#
loop_
_entity.id
_entity.type
_entity.pdbx_description
1 polymer ?
#
loop_
_entity_poly.entity_id
_entity_poly.type
_entity_poly.pdbx_seq_one_letter_code
_entity_poly.pdbx_strand_id
1 'polypeptide(L)'
;KTLKTNARSEAEITLFDGYIVVYKFVQDLHFFVTAGDDENELIIANVLQGFSDSVGLLLRGDVEKRTALENLDLILLCIDEIVDGGIILETDANTIAGKVATNAVDGSAPFSEQTISQALATAREHLARSLLK
;
A
#
# COMPACT_ATOMS: atom_id res chain seq x y z
N LYS A 1 -2.99 28.45 -11.54
CA LYS A 1 -4.06 28.52 -10.52
C LYS A 1 -4.75 27.16 -10.49
N THR A 2 -4.32 26.26 -9.62
CA THR A 2 -4.90 24.91 -9.55
C THR A 2 -6.20 25.00 -8.75
N LEU A 3 -7.31 24.59 -9.38
CA LEU A 3 -8.62 24.50 -8.77
C LEU A 3 -8.55 23.50 -7.61
N LYS A 4 -8.91 23.94 -6.40
CA LYS A 4 -9.16 23.05 -5.27
C LYS A 4 -10.46 22.28 -5.53
N THR A 5 -10.35 21.14 -6.17
CA THR A 5 -11.44 20.15 -6.19
C THR A 5 -11.36 19.35 -4.90
N ASN A 6 -12.47 19.25 -4.18
CA ASN A 6 -12.62 18.39 -3.00
C ASN A 6 -12.64 16.91 -3.45
N ALA A 7 -11.48 16.37 -3.85
CA ALA A 7 -11.27 14.99 -4.31
C ALA A 7 -10.12 14.33 -3.55
N ARG A 8 -10.02 14.56 -2.23
CA ARG A 8 -8.86 14.17 -1.40
C ARG A 8 -8.59 12.66 -1.29
N SER A 9 -9.37 11.79 -1.94
CA SER A 9 -9.28 10.33 -1.75
C SER A 9 -8.99 9.54 -3.02
N GLU A 10 -9.13 10.14 -4.21
CA GLU A 10 -8.99 9.43 -5.47
C GLU A 10 -7.63 9.73 -6.12
N ALA A 11 -7.12 8.79 -6.91
CA ALA A 11 -5.91 8.98 -7.68
C ALA A 11 -6.19 9.93 -8.86
N GLU A 12 -5.36 10.96 -9.00
CA GLU A 12 -5.37 11.88 -10.14
C GLU A 12 -4.24 11.53 -11.09
N ILE A 13 -4.50 11.60 -12.40
CA ILE A 13 -3.56 11.27 -13.46
C ILE A 13 -3.28 12.54 -14.26
N THR A 14 -2.01 12.84 -14.50
CA THR A 14 -1.59 13.98 -15.32
C THR A 14 -0.36 13.63 -16.17
N LEU A 15 -0.17 14.36 -17.27
CA LEU A 15 1.01 14.27 -18.10
C LEU A 15 1.91 15.47 -17.79
N PHE A 16 3.17 15.21 -17.43
CA PHE A 16 4.14 16.25 -17.13
C PHE A 16 5.50 15.89 -17.74
N ASP A 17 5.99 16.75 -18.64
CA ASP A 17 7.31 16.61 -19.29
C ASP A 17 7.56 15.24 -19.95
N GLY A 18 6.53 14.68 -20.61
CA GLY A 18 6.63 13.36 -21.25
C GLY A 18 6.53 12.17 -20.29
N TYR A 19 6.07 12.39 -19.05
CA TYR A 19 5.81 11.33 -18.09
C TYR A 19 4.35 11.34 -17.64
N ILE A 20 3.77 10.15 -17.53
CA ILE A 20 2.54 9.95 -16.78
C ILE A 20 2.89 10.11 -15.30
N VAL A 21 2.17 10.98 -14.59
CA VAL A 21 2.28 11.20 -13.15
C VAL A 21 0.92 10.88 -12.54
N VAL A 22 0.87 9.83 -11.73
CA VAL A 22 -0.30 9.46 -10.96
C VAL A 22 -0.05 9.82 -9.50
N TYR A 23 -0.97 10.54 -8.88
CA TYR A 23 -0.81 10.97 -7.48
C TYR A 23 -2.09 10.91 -6.67
N LYS A 24 -1.93 10.79 -5.35
CA LYS A 24 -3.02 10.74 -4.38
C LYS A 24 -2.57 11.39 -3.08
N PHE A 25 -3.50 12.06 -2.41
CA PHE A 25 -3.28 12.64 -1.10
C PHE A 25 -3.93 11.76 -0.04
N VAL A 26 -3.21 11.49 1.05
CA VAL A 26 -3.77 10.85 2.24
C VAL A 26 -3.29 11.67 3.43
N GLN A 27 -4.22 12.33 4.14
CA GLN A 27 -3.90 13.28 5.20
C GLN A 27 -2.91 14.37 4.74
N ASP A 28 -1.68 14.39 5.27
CA ASP A 28 -0.60 15.31 4.90
C ASP A 28 0.54 14.63 4.11
N LEU A 29 0.35 13.38 3.68
CA LEU A 29 1.24 12.66 2.77
C LEU A 29 0.73 12.70 1.33
N HIS A 30 1.69 12.82 0.41
CA HIS A 30 1.45 12.86 -1.01
C HIS A 30 2.16 11.65 -1.63
N PHE A 31 1.38 10.74 -2.23
CA PHE A 31 1.87 9.57 -2.92
C PHE A 31 1.95 9.86 -4.42
N PHE A 32 3.04 9.46 -5.06
CA PHE A 32 3.27 9.63 -6.49
C PHE A 32 3.87 8.38 -7.10
N VAL A 33 3.44 8.04 -8.32
CA VAL A 33 4.10 7.08 -9.20
C VAL A 33 4.21 7.72 -10.58
N THR A 34 5.38 7.60 -11.20
CA THR A 34 5.65 8.15 -12.52
C THR A 34 6.10 7.06 -13.48
N ALA A 35 5.69 7.17 -14.74
CA ALA A 35 6.08 6.25 -15.81
C ALA A 35 6.25 7.00 -17.14
N GLY A 36 6.88 6.38 -18.13
CA GLY A 36 6.96 6.93 -19.49
C GLY A 36 5.56 7.17 -20.06
N ASP A 37 5.40 8.13 -20.97
CA ASP A 37 4.10 8.47 -21.57
C ASP A 37 3.57 7.43 -22.57
N ASP A 38 4.34 6.38 -22.83
CA ASP A 38 3.99 5.20 -23.59
C ASP A 38 3.46 4.03 -22.73
N GLU A 39 3.46 4.18 -21.40
CA GLU A 39 2.97 3.17 -20.45
C GLU A 39 1.46 3.26 -20.22
N ASN A 40 0.86 2.18 -19.68
CA ASN A 40 -0.57 2.13 -19.40
C ASN A 40 -0.93 2.86 -18.10
N GLU A 41 -1.68 3.96 -18.17
CA GLU A 41 -2.01 4.79 -17.01
C GLU A 41 -2.79 4.03 -15.92
N LEU A 42 -3.64 3.06 -16.31
CA LEU A 42 -4.43 2.26 -15.36
C LEU A 42 -3.55 1.32 -14.54
N ILE A 43 -2.50 0.77 -15.15
CA ILE A 43 -1.52 -0.05 -14.42
C ILE A 43 -0.77 0.83 -13.41
N ILE A 44 -0.34 2.02 -13.81
CA ILE A 44 0.35 2.97 -12.90
C ILE A 44 -0.58 3.41 -11.75
N ALA A 45 -1.87 3.63 -12.04
CA ALA A 45 -2.87 3.92 -11.01
C ALA A 45 -3.03 2.75 -10.02
N ASN A 46 -3.01 1.50 -10.49
CA ASN A 46 -3.04 0.32 -9.61
C ASN A 46 -1.78 0.20 -8.75
N VAL A 47 -0.60 0.54 -9.28
CA VAL A 47 0.65 0.58 -8.51
C VAL A 47 0.55 1.63 -7.39
N LEU A 48 0.09 2.84 -7.70
CA LEU A 48 -0.11 3.89 -6.69
C LEU A 48 -1.12 3.46 -5.62
N GLN A 49 -2.23 2.84 -6.03
CA GLN A 49 -3.26 2.38 -5.11
C GLN A 49 -2.72 1.29 -4.18
N GLY A 50 -2.07 0.26 -4.74
CA GLY A 50 -1.40 -0.81 -4.00
C GLY A 50 -0.37 -0.28 -3.01
N PHE A 51 0.46 0.68 -3.44
CA PHE A 51 1.44 1.34 -2.55
C PHE A 51 0.76 2.07 -1.39
N SER A 52 -0.21 2.95 -1.68
CA SER A 52 -0.88 3.75 -0.64
C SER A 52 -1.65 2.88 0.36
N ASP A 53 -2.29 1.82 -0.11
CA ASP A 53 -3.05 0.91 0.74
C ASP A 53 -2.13 0.02 1.58
N SER A 54 -1.00 -0.43 1.03
CA SER A 54 0.01 -1.22 1.78
C SER A 54 0.59 -0.41 2.94
N VAL A 55 0.93 0.85 2.68
CA VAL A 55 1.38 1.78 3.73
C VAL A 55 0.27 2.00 4.75
N GLY A 56 -0.98 2.16 4.32
CA GLY A 56 -2.14 2.22 5.20
C GLY A 56 -2.28 1.00 6.12
N LEU A 57 -2.06 -0.21 5.59
CA LEU A 57 -2.10 -1.45 6.37
C LEU A 57 -0.97 -1.51 7.41
N LEU A 58 0.27 -1.23 7.00
CA LEU A 58 1.45 -1.31 7.87
C LEU A 58 1.42 -0.26 8.99
N LEU A 59 0.96 0.95 8.67
CA LEU A 59 0.83 2.04 9.64
C LEU A 59 -0.52 2.02 10.39
N ARG A 60 -1.32 0.97 10.22
CA ARG A 60 -2.61 0.77 10.91
C ARG A 60 -3.58 1.95 10.70
N GLY A 61 -3.55 2.54 9.51
CA GLY A 61 -4.37 3.66 9.10
C GLY A 61 -3.85 5.04 9.50
N ASP A 62 -2.76 5.13 10.26
CA ASP A 62 -2.14 6.40 10.64
C ASP A 62 -1.07 6.81 9.62
N VAL A 63 -1.54 7.43 8.53
CA VAL A 63 -0.74 7.78 7.34
C VAL A 63 -0.33 9.26 7.39
N GLU A 64 -0.04 9.76 8.59
CA GLU A 64 0.47 11.12 8.78
C GLU A 64 2.00 11.14 8.58
N LYS A 65 2.52 12.28 8.12
CA LYS A 65 3.94 12.46 7.80
C LYS A 65 4.87 12.01 8.93
N ARG A 66 4.50 12.29 10.19
CA ARG A 66 5.30 11.89 11.35
C ARG A 66 5.41 10.37 11.44
N THR A 67 4.28 9.67 11.45
CA THR A 67 4.21 8.21 11.57
C THR A 67 4.91 7.52 10.41
N ALA A 68 4.74 8.05 9.19
CA ALA A 68 5.46 7.54 8.02
C ALA A 68 6.98 7.74 8.10
N LEU A 69 7.45 8.87 8.62
CA LEU A 69 8.90 9.09 8.82
C LEU A 69 9.48 8.22 9.93
N GLU A 70 8.71 7.94 10.98
CA GLU A 70 9.10 7.04 12.07
C GLU A 70 9.18 5.56 11.61
N ASN A 71 8.50 5.19 10.52
CA ASN A 71 8.44 3.83 9.96
C ASN A 71 8.87 3.81 8.47
N LEU A 72 9.82 4.67 8.09
CA LEU A 72 10.22 4.85 6.69
C LEU A 72 10.82 3.57 6.10
N ASP A 73 11.50 2.77 6.91
CA ASP A 73 12.04 1.45 6.54
C ASP A 73 10.96 0.51 6.01
N LEU A 74 9.80 0.43 6.67
CA LEU A 74 8.66 -0.37 6.18
C LEU A 74 8.14 0.13 4.84
N ILE A 75 8.09 1.46 4.65
CA ILE A 75 7.64 2.07 3.38
C ILE A 75 8.63 1.78 2.25
N LEU A 76 9.95 1.81 2.52
CA LEU A 76 10.98 1.44 1.55
C LEU A 76 10.88 -0.03 1.16
N LEU A 77 10.68 -0.93 2.13
CA LEU A 77 10.43 -2.35 1.85
C LEU A 77 9.16 -2.56 1.02
N CYS A 78 8.09 -1.77 1.23
CA CYS A 78 6.93 -1.81 0.33
C CYS A 78 7.33 -1.51 -1.12
N ILE A 79 8.16 -0.49 -1.34
CA ILE A 79 8.58 -0.11 -2.69
C ILE A 79 9.36 -1.27 -3.35
N ASP A 80 10.26 -1.91 -2.61
CA ASP A 80 11.04 -3.06 -3.10
C ASP A 80 10.15 -4.26 -3.49
N GLU A 81 9.05 -4.50 -2.77
CA GLU A 81 8.09 -5.56 -3.10
C GLU A 81 7.17 -5.22 -4.29
N ILE A 82 7.02 -3.93 -4.63
CA ILE A 82 6.14 -3.46 -5.70
C ILE A 82 6.86 -3.39 -7.04
N VAL A 83 8.08 -2.84 -7.08
CA VAL A 83 8.83 -2.62 -8.32
C VAL A 83 10.30 -3.02 -8.17
N ASP A 84 10.82 -3.79 -9.13
CA ASP A 84 12.25 -4.06 -9.29
C ASP A 84 12.73 -3.68 -10.69
N GLY A 85 13.68 -2.74 -10.77
CA GLY A 85 14.24 -2.29 -12.06
C GLY A 85 13.23 -1.72 -13.05
N GLY A 86 12.09 -1.20 -12.58
CA GLY A 86 10.98 -0.73 -13.40
C GLY A 86 9.94 -1.82 -13.76
N ILE A 87 10.17 -3.07 -13.35
CA ILE A 87 9.22 -4.17 -13.51
C ILE A 87 8.29 -4.20 -12.30
N ILE A 88 6.98 -4.13 -12.54
CA ILE A 88 5.97 -4.25 -11.49
C ILE A 88 5.88 -5.73 -11.08
N LEU A 89 6.14 -6.01 -9.80
CA LEU A 89 6.14 -7.35 -9.22
C LEU A 89 4.81 -7.69 -8.52
N GLU A 90 4.24 -6.72 -7.81
CA GLU A 90 3.02 -6.90 -7.02
C GLU A 90 2.22 -5.59 -6.94
N THR A 91 0.89 -5.70 -6.90
CA THR A 91 -0.02 -4.55 -6.73
C THR A 91 -1.07 -4.79 -5.64
N ASP A 92 -1.26 -6.03 -5.17
CA ASP A 92 -2.18 -6.32 -4.08
C ASP A 92 -1.59 -5.90 -2.72
N ALA A 93 -2.29 -4.99 -2.05
CA ALA A 93 -1.80 -4.36 -0.82
C ALA A 93 -1.62 -5.34 0.35
N ASN A 94 -2.50 -6.34 0.46
CA ASN A 94 -2.39 -7.35 1.52
C ASN A 94 -1.16 -8.23 1.31
N THR A 95 -0.88 -8.57 0.05
CA THR A 95 0.29 -9.37 -0.34
C THR A 95 1.58 -8.60 -0.08
N ILE A 96 1.66 -7.34 -0.49
CA ILE A 96 2.80 -6.45 -0.21
C ILE A 96 3.03 -6.32 1.29
N ALA A 97 2.01 -5.89 2.05
CA ALA A 97 2.12 -5.70 3.49
C ALA A 97 2.48 -7.01 4.22
N GLY A 98 1.96 -8.15 3.77
CA GLY A 98 2.30 -9.47 4.32
C GLY A 98 3.77 -9.86 4.10
N LYS A 99 4.32 -9.61 2.91
CA LYS A 99 5.75 -9.85 2.62
C LYS A 99 6.64 -8.92 3.44
N VAL A 100 6.33 -7.61 3.46
CA VAL A 100 7.07 -6.62 4.26
C VAL A 100 7.04 -6.95 5.74
N ALA A 101 5.87 -7.32 6.28
CA ALA A 101 5.74 -7.71 7.69
C ALA A 101 6.57 -8.96 8.03
N THR A 102 6.72 -9.91 7.10
CA THR A 102 7.57 -11.09 7.30
C THR A 102 9.04 -10.72 7.30
N ASN A 103 9.46 -9.84 6.38
CA ASN A 103 10.84 -9.35 6.29
C ASN A 103 11.21 -8.42 7.47
N ALA A 104 10.25 -7.69 8.04
CA ALA A 104 10.45 -6.79 9.18
C ALA A 104 10.58 -7.52 10.53
N VAL A 105 10.10 -8.77 10.63
CA VAL A 105 10.17 -9.57 11.88
C VAL A 105 11.61 -9.91 12.28
N ASP A 106 12.57 -9.81 11.35
CA ASP A 106 14.01 -9.94 11.66
C ASP A 106 14.60 -8.69 12.37
N GLY A 107 13.86 -7.58 12.47
CA GLY A 107 14.34 -6.28 12.99
C GLY A 107 13.84 -5.89 14.39
N SER A 108 12.52 -5.91 14.66
CA SER A 108 11.95 -5.68 16.01
C SER A 108 10.42 -5.72 16.02
N ALA A 109 9.86 -6.61 16.86
CA ALA A 109 8.47 -6.75 17.31
C ALA A 109 7.39 -7.17 16.27
N PRO A 110 6.39 -8.01 16.67
CA PRO A 110 5.67 -8.84 15.71
C PRO A 110 4.39 -8.19 15.21
N PHE A 111 4.29 -8.00 13.89
CA PHE A 111 3.00 -7.89 13.19
C PHE A 111 2.18 -9.20 13.27
N SER A 112 2.79 -10.29 13.80
CA SER A 112 2.22 -11.64 13.84
C SER A 112 1.03 -11.82 14.80
N GLU A 113 0.89 -11.00 15.85
CA GLU A 113 -0.23 -11.16 16.80
C GLU A 113 -1.60 -10.86 16.17
N GLN A 114 -1.65 -9.95 15.19
CA GLN A 114 -2.90 -9.65 14.46
C GLN A 114 -3.23 -10.72 13.43
N THR A 115 -2.24 -11.26 12.71
CA THR A 115 -2.45 -12.36 11.76
C THR A 115 -2.92 -13.62 12.48
N ILE A 116 -2.37 -13.92 13.66
CA ILE A 116 -2.83 -15.06 14.48
C ILE A 116 -4.26 -14.84 14.97
N SER A 117 -4.60 -13.63 15.42
CA SER A 117 -5.94 -13.31 15.90
C SER A 117 -6.99 -13.43 14.78
N GLN A 118 -6.65 -12.97 13.57
CA GLN A 118 -7.49 -13.12 12.38
C GLN A 118 -7.61 -14.58 11.94
N ALA A 119 -6.48 -15.31 11.84
CA ALA A 119 -6.48 -16.73 11.48
C ALA A 119 -7.30 -17.57 12.47
N LEU A 120 -7.20 -17.28 13.78
CA LEU A 120 -8.00 -17.92 14.82
C LEU A 120 -9.49 -17.57 14.69
N ALA A 121 -9.83 -16.32 14.36
CA ALA A 121 -11.21 -15.92 14.11
C ALA A 121 -11.80 -16.67 12.90
N THR A 122 -11.05 -16.75 11.78
CA THR A 122 -11.45 -17.49 10.58
C THR A 122 -11.56 -18.99 10.87
N ALA A 123 -10.60 -19.58 11.58
CA ALA A 123 -10.65 -20.99 11.98
C ALA A 123 -11.85 -21.28 12.90
N ARG A 124 -12.17 -20.39 13.84
CA ARG A 124 -13.34 -20.51 14.72
C ARG A 124 -14.63 -20.47 13.91
N GLU A 125 -14.74 -19.59 12.91
CA GLU A 125 -15.92 -19.51 12.04
C GLU A 125 -16.09 -20.76 11.18
N HIS A 126 -14.99 -21.29 10.62
CA HIS A 126 -15.01 -22.55 9.87
C HIS A 126 -15.39 -23.75 10.74
N LEU A 127 -14.85 -23.84 11.97
CA LEU A 127 -15.24 -24.88 12.93
C LEU A 127 -16.72 -24.77 13.32
N ALA A 128 -17.21 -23.56 13.61
CA ALA A 128 -18.61 -23.34 13.95
C ALA A 128 -19.55 -23.78 12.81
N ARG A 129 -19.21 -23.43 11.56
CA ARG A 129 -19.98 -23.87 10.38
C ARG A 129 -19.91 -25.38 10.14
N SER A 130 -18.79 -26.02 10.46
CA SER A 130 -18.64 -27.48 10.34
C SER A 130 -19.37 -28.27 11.43
N LEU A 131 -19.60 -27.68 12.61
CA LEU A 131 -20.31 -28.32 13.73
C LEU A 131 -21.83 -28.10 13.71
N LEU A 132 -22.30 -27.06 12.99
CA LEU A 132 -23.72 -26.74 12.80
C LEU A 132 -24.36 -27.46 11.59
N LYS A 133 -23.64 -28.42 10.98
CA LYS A 133 -24.10 -29.22 9.84
C LYS A 133 -24.26 -30.68 10.23
#